data_AF-A0A7J7M2I3-F1
#
_entry.id   AF-A0A7J7M2I3-F1
#
_cell.length_a   1.000
_cell.length_b   1.000
_cell.length_c   1.000
_cell.angle_alpha   90.00
_cell.angle_beta   90.00
_cell.angle_gamma   90.00
#
_symmetry.space_group_name_H-M   'P 1'
#
loop_
_entity.id
_entity.type
_entity.pdbx_description
1 polymer ?
#
loop_
_entity_poly.entity_id
_entity_poly.type
_entity_poly.pdbx_seq_one_letter_code
_entity_poly.pdbx_strand_id
1 'polypeptide(L)'
;TSFEDDKFNYDSHDIDRYTMDTSIYPSPTGVMIGIDLAYNLHAAFGNWFPGLKPLLAQAMNKIMKVLEVSKHVVHKRQKSGPSVGQSRS
;
A
#
# COMPACT_ATOMS: atom_id res chain seq x y z
N THR A 1 -14.12 -9.95 33.80
CA THR A 1 -12.79 -10.44 33.36
C THR A 1 -12.64 -10.05 31.92
N SER A 2 -11.88 -8.98 31.74
CA SER A 2 -11.47 -8.26 30.55
C SER A 2 -12.13 -8.54 29.20
N PHE A 3 -13.01 -7.61 28.83
CA PHE A 3 -13.08 -7.07 27.48
C PHE A 3 -11.78 -6.28 27.29
N GLU A 4 -10.73 -6.89 26.74
CA GLU A 4 -9.54 -6.13 26.33
C GLU A 4 -9.77 -5.56 24.93
N ASP A 5 -9.67 -4.23 24.89
CA ASP A 5 -9.58 -3.40 23.71
C ASP A 5 -8.53 -3.93 22.73
N ASP A 6 -8.97 -4.53 21.64
CA ASP A 6 -8.14 -4.78 20.47
C ASP A 6 -7.94 -3.44 19.75
N LYS A 7 -7.07 -2.63 20.36
CA LYS A 7 -6.57 -1.37 19.84
C LYS A 7 -5.88 -1.70 18.52
N PHE A 8 -6.62 -1.61 17.41
CA PHE A 8 -6.10 -1.67 16.05
C PHE A 8 -5.02 -0.59 15.94
N ASN A 9 -3.77 -1.00 16.20
CA ASN A 9 -2.65 -0.09 16.29
C ASN A 9 -2.33 0.36 14.88
N TYR A 10 -2.80 1.55 14.53
CA TYR A 10 -2.57 2.23 13.25
C TYR A 10 -1.07 2.34 12.91
N ASP A 11 -0.20 2.16 13.90
CA ASP A 11 1.27 2.20 13.83
C ASP A 11 1.93 0.83 13.55
N SER A 12 1.15 -0.24 13.37
CA SER A 12 1.67 -1.54 12.97
C SER A 12 1.94 -1.57 11.47
N HIS A 13 2.98 -0.86 11.01
CA HIS A 13 3.55 -0.97 9.67
C HIS A 13 4.40 -2.25 9.48
N ASP A 14 4.12 -3.28 10.26
CA ASP A 14 4.78 -4.57 10.17
C ASP A 14 4.15 -5.39 9.04
N ILE A 15 4.72 -5.22 7.84
CA ILE A 15 4.25 -5.86 6.63
C ILE A 15 4.22 -7.38 6.77
N ASP A 16 5.12 -7.98 7.54
CA ASP A 16 5.25 -9.44 7.63
C ASP A 16 4.00 -10.09 8.27
N ARG A 17 3.35 -9.43 9.23
CA ARG A 17 2.09 -9.94 9.83
C ARG A 17 0.90 -9.93 8.88
N TYR A 18 0.86 -9.05 7.88
CA TYR A 18 -0.21 -9.04 6.89
C TYR A 18 -0.05 -10.12 5.81
N THR A 19 1.07 -10.85 5.81
CA THR A 19 1.49 -11.62 4.64
C THR A 19 1.35 -13.13 4.78
N MET A 20 1.28 -13.66 6.01
CA MET A 20 1.36 -15.11 6.22
C MET A 20 0.12 -15.77 6.85
N ASP A 21 -0.58 -15.15 7.80
CA ASP A 21 -1.45 -15.95 8.69
C ASP A 21 -2.96 -15.96 8.38
N THR A 22 -3.48 -15.08 7.52
CA THR A 22 -4.95 -14.99 7.30
C THR A 22 -5.41 -15.19 5.86
N SER A 23 -4.48 -15.31 4.91
CA SER A 23 -4.76 -15.40 3.48
C SER A 23 -4.66 -16.85 2.96
N ILE A 24 -5.78 -17.38 2.46
CA ILE A 24 -5.81 -18.67 1.75
C ILE A 24 -5.31 -18.45 0.31
N TYR A 25 -4.06 -18.82 0.03
CA TYR A 25 -3.53 -18.81 -1.34
C TYR A 25 -3.81 -20.15 -2.03
N PRO A 26 -4.16 -20.14 -3.34
CA PRO A 26 -4.43 -21.36 -4.11
C PRO A 26 -3.19 -22.24 -4.33
N SER A 27 -1.99 -21.73 -4.05
CA SER A 27 -0.71 -22.44 -4.20
C SER A 27 0.31 -21.92 -3.19
N PRO A 28 1.24 -22.80 -2.71
CA PRO A 28 2.39 -22.37 -1.91
C PRO A 28 3.44 -21.60 -2.72
N THR A 29 3.32 -21.53 -4.05
CA THR A 29 4.22 -20.76 -4.92
C THR A 29 3.55 -19.47 -5.39
N GLY A 30 4.05 -18.33 -4.91
CA GLY A 30 3.59 -17.01 -5.33
C GLY A 30 4.66 -15.94 -5.12
N VAL A 31 4.42 -14.78 -5.73
CA VAL A 31 5.20 -13.55 -5.48
C VAL A 31 4.28 -12.55 -4.82
N MET A 32 4.74 -11.99 -3.71
CA MET A 32 4.12 -10.92 -2.99
C MET A 32 4.77 -9.60 -3.34
N ILE A 33 3.97 -8.57 -3.59
CA ILE A 33 4.43 -7.24 -3.99
C ILE A 33 3.88 -6.23 -2.99
N GLY A 34 4.76 -5.62 -2.20
CA GLY A 34 4.44 -4.50 -1.32
C GLY A 34 4.62 -3.17 -2.07
N ILE A 35 3.65 -2.27 -1.93
CA ILE A 35 3.67 -0.92 -2.54
C ILE A 35 3.46 0.11 -1.43
N ASP A 36 4.44 0.99 -1.25
CA ASP A 36 4.35 2.15 -0.35
C ASP A 36 3.81 3.36 -1.13
N LEU A 37 2.58 3.74 -0.79
CA LEU A 37 1.87 4.86 -1.41
C LEU A 37 2.31 6.23 -0.89
N ALA A 38 2.97 6.35 0.26
CA ALA A 38 3.52 7.63 0.71
C ALA A 38 4.79 7.93 -0.07
N TYR A 39 5.72 6.96 -0.11
CA TYR A 39 7.06 7.17 -0.66
C TYR A 39 7.26 6.70 -2.11
N ASN A 40 6.24 6.13 -2.75
CA ASN A 40 6.37 5.60 -4.12
C ASN A 40 7.49 4.54 -4.21
N LEU A 41 7.58 3.69 -3.20
CA LEU A 41 8.50 2.57 -3.14
C LEU A 41 7.74 1.27 -3.37
N HIS A 42 8.42 0.26 -3.90
CA HIS A 42 7.86 -1.08 -4.01
C HIS A 42 8.93 -2.12 -3.73
N ALA A 43 8.52 -3.23 -3.15
CA ALA A 43 9.36 -4.39 -2.89
C ALA A 43 8.60 -5.66 -3.26
N ALA A 44 9.29 -6.72 -3.65
CA ALA A 44 8.65 -7.99 -3.96
C ALA A 44 9.47 -9.17 -3.43
N PHE A 45 8.76 -10.14 -2.85
CA PHE A 45 9.33 -11.34 -2.22
C PHE A 45 8.55 -12.59 -2.64
N GLY A 46 9.22 -13.74 -2.74
CA GLY A 46 8.58 -15.01 -3.08
C GLY A 46 9.26 -15.77 -4.22
N ASN A 47 8.51 -16.69 -4.84
CA ASN A 47 9.02 -17.64 -5.82
C ASN A 47 9.01 -17.05 -7.24
N TRP A 48 10.19 -16.85 -7.81
CA TRP A 48 10.38 -16.27 -9.13
C TRP A 48 10.68 -17.33 -10.18
N PHE A 49 9.76 -17.51 -11.14
CA PHE A 49 10.07 -18.33 -12.31
C PHE A 49 10.95 -17.53 -13.30
N PRO A 50 11.71 -18.22 -14.18
CA PRO A 50 12.60 -17.56 -15.13
C PRO A 50 11.87 -16.51 -15.98
N GLY A 51 12.42 -15.30 -16.06
CA GLY A 51 11.84 -14.18 -16.81
C GLY A 51 10.80 -13.34 -16.06
N LEU A 52 10.29 -13.78 -14.90
CA LEU A 52 9.30 -13.01 -14.14
C LEU A 52 9.89 -11.71 -13.55
N LYS A 53 11.11 -11.76 -13.02
CA LYS A 53 11.78 -10.59 -12.43
C LYS A 53 11.91 -9.39 -13.40
N PRO A 54 12.49 -9.54 -14.61
CA PRO A 54 12.59 -8.42 -15.55
C PRO A 54 11.23 -7.96 -16.06
N LEU A 55 10.26 -8.86 -16.25
CA LEU A 55 8.90 -8.49 -16.63
C LEU A 55 8.23 -7.63 -15.56
N LEU A 56 8.32 -8.04 -14.30
CA LEU A 56 7.72 -7.32 -13.18
C LEU A 56 8.39 -5.97 -12.97
N ALA A 57 9.72 -5.88 -13.09
CA ALA A 57 10.43 -4.60 -13.02
C ALA A 57 9.92 -3.60 -14.07
N GLN A 58 9.72 -4.04 -15.31
CA GLN A 58 9.17 -3.19 -16.38
C GLN A 58 7.72 -2.78 -16.10
N ALA A 59 6.90 -3.70 -15.59
CA ALA A 59 5.51 -3.43 -15.23
C ALA A 59 5.42 -2.42 -14.08
N MET A 60 6.21 -2.61 -13.02
CA MET A 60 6.24 -1.72 -11.86
C MET A 60 6.67 -0.31 -12.24
N ASN A 61 7.66 -0.15 -13.13
CA ASN A 61 8.04 1.17 -13.64
C ASN A 61 6.88 1.93 -14.30
N LYS A 62 5.94 1.24 -14.95
CA LYS A 62 4.73 1.87 -15.51
C LYS A 62 3.71 2.20 -14.41
N ILE A 63 3.51 1.28 -13.46
CA ILE A 63 2.57 1.46 -12.34
C ILE A 63 2.99 2.65 -11.47
N MET A 64 4.26 2.75 -11.08
CA MET A 64 4.77 3.82 -10.21
C MET A 64 4.58 5.22 -10.81
N LYS A 65 4.65 5.36 -12.15
CA LYS A 65 4.36 6.62 -12.85
C LYS A 65 2.88 7.01 -12.76
N VAL A 66 1.97 6.05 -12.87
CA VAL A 66 0.53 6.31 -12.75
C VAL A 66 0.14 6.63 -11.29
N LEU A 67 0.81 6.00 -10.32
CA LEU A 67 0.63 6.29 -8.90
C LEU A 67 1.06 7.72 -8.56
N GLU A 68 2.16 8.20 -9.14
CA GLU A 68 2.57 9.60 -9.00
C GLU A 68 1.47 10.57 -9.44
N VAL A 69 0.86 10.37 -10.61
CA VAL A 69 -0.26 11.20 -11.09
C VAL A 69 -1.47 11.12 -10.15
N SER A 70 -1.79 9.93 -9.65
CA SER A 70 -2.89 9.73 -8.70
C SER A 70 -2.68 10.49 -7.39
N LYS A 71 -1.45 10.53 -6.86
CA LYS A 71 -1.11 11.32 -5.66
C LYS A 71 -1.32 12.82 -5.89
N HIS A 72 -0.92 13.33 -7.06
CA HIS A 72 -1.16 14.73 -7.42
C HIS A 72 -2.65 15.06 -7.44
N VAL A 73 -3.47 14.15 -7.96
CA VAL A 73 -4.93 14.31 -7.99
C VAL A 73 -5.52 14.27 -6.58
N VAL A 74 -5.08 13.34 -5.72
CA VAL A 74 -5.53 13.24 -4.32
C VAL A 74 -5.14 14.50 -3.53
N HIS A 75 -3.91 14.99 -3.68
CA HIS A 75 -3.44 16.23 -3.02
C HIS A 75 -4.26 17.45 -3.44
N LYS A 76 -4.60 17.55 -4.73
CA LYS A 76 -5.50 18.61 -5.22
C LYS A 76 -6.89 18.53 -4.58
N ARG A 77 -7.44 17.31 -4.40
CA ARG A 77 -8.73 17.09 -3.73
C ARG A 77 -8.69 17.39 -2.23
N GLN A 78 -7.59 17.08 -1.55
CA GLN A 78 -7.41 17.42 -0.14
C GLN A 78 -7.32 18.94 0.07
N LYS A 79 -6.62 19.65 -0.82
CA LYS A 79 -6.54 21.12 -0.78
C LYS A 79 -7.84 21.82 -1.15
N SER A 80 -8.74 21.15 -1.88
CA SER A 80 -10.06 21.67 -2.24
C SER A 80 -11.17 21.21 -1.28
N GLY A 81 -10.81 20.74 -0.07
CA GLY A 81 -11.80 20.40 0.96
C GLY A 81 -12.72 21.57 1.29
N PRO A 82 -13.89 21.34 1.91
CA PRO A 82 -14.86 22.39 2.17
C PRO A 82 -14.21 23.53 2.95
N SER A 83 -14.31 24.75 2.44
CA SER A 83 -13.90 25.96 3.14
C SER A 83 -14.71 26.03 4.45
N VAL A 84 -14.15 25.58 5.56
CA VAL A 84 -14.71 25.85 6.88
C VAL A 84 -14.59 27.36 7.06
N GLY A 85 -15.70 28.06 6.87
CA GLY A 85 -15.80 29.50 7.07
C GLY A 85 -15.40 29.82 8.50
N GLN A 86 -14.21 30.35 8.70
CA GLN A 86 -13.89 31.04 9.92
C GLN A 86 -14.73 32.32 9.95
N SER A 87 -15.86 32.28 10.66
CA SER A 87 -16.54 33.48 11.10
C SER A 87 -15.58 34.21 12.04
N ARG A 88 -14.96 35.27 11.53
CA ARG A 88 -14.22 36.22 12.37
C ARG A 88 -15.23 36.90 13.31
N SER A 89 -14.80 37.02 14.56
CA SER A 89 -15.39 37.68 15.73
C SER A 89 -16.37 38.81 15.44
#